data_AF-A0A6V8LA77-F1
#
_entry.id   AF-A0A6V8LA77-F1
#
_cell.length_a   1.000
_cell.length_b   1.000
_cell.length_c   1.000
_cell.angle_alpha   90.00
_cell.angle_beta   90.00
_cell.angle_gamma   90.00
#
_symmetry.space_group_name_H-M   'P 1'
#
loop_
_entity.id
_entity.type
_entity.pdbx_description
1 polymer ?
#
loop_
_entity_poly.entity_id
_entity_poly.type
_entity_poly.pdbx_seq_one_letter_code
_entity_poly.pdbx_strand_id
1 'polypeptide(L)'
;MRSQQRAVGRNFAVVFDHGEDFFAAQSEFCRAKPDPARIHPGLHRRLLRGHDCEHLPEAHRPARAGVAVGLTAHSATGHTSHLLTAQVQFLTEMLLIEVAEPAITRQQNPDLYDMPLLRFGA
;
A
#
# COMPACT_ATOMS: atom_id res chain seq x y z
N MET A 1 16.15 -4.08 12.40
CA MET A 1 16.07 -3.63 10.99
C MET A 1 16.41 -4.81 10.09
N ARG A 2 15.69 -5.05 8.99
CA ARG A 2 15.98 -6.10 7.98
C ARG A 2 15.93 -5.46 6.59
N SER A 3 16.87 -5.78 5.72
CA SER A 3 16.95 -5.25 4.35
C SER A 3 17.52 -6.30 3.40
N GLN A 4 17.15 -6.23 2.12
CA GLN A 4 17.73 -7.06 1.05
C GLN A 4 17.40 -6.40 -0.31
N GLN A 5 18.29 -6.56 -1.29
CA GLN A 5 18.15 -6.00 -2.63
C GLN A 5 17.02 -6.67 -3.42
N ARG A 6 16.39 -5.92 -4.33
CA ARG A 6 15.25 -6.36 -5.12
C ARG A 6 15.52 -6.27 -6.62
N ALA A 7 15.06 -7.28 -7.35
CA ALA A 7 14.83 -7.17 -8.78
C ALA A 7 13.45 -6.52 -9.01
N VAL A 8 13.41 -5.47 -9.82
CA VAL A 8 12.17 -4.74 -10.15
C VAL A 8 11.57 -5.33 -11.42
N GLY A 9 10.27 -5.61 -11.40
CA GLY A 9 9.47 -6.04 -12.53
C GLY A 9 8.77 -4.86 -13.21
N ARG A 10 7.46 -5.01 -13.47
CA ARG A 10 6.66 -3.95 -14.08
C ARG A 10 6.44 -2.77 -13.13
N ASN A 11 6.25 -1.61 -13.73
CA ASN A 11 5.86 -0.38 -13.04
C ASN A 11 4.50 0.06 -13.57
N PHE A 12 3.61 0.45 -12.66
CA PHE A 12 2.26 0.87 -12.99
C PHE A 12 2.02 2.27 -12.45
N ALA A 13 1.73 3.21 -13.34
CA ALA A 13 1.12 4.48 -12.94
C ALA A 13 -0.38 4.24 -12.80
N VAL A 14 -0.93 4.48 -11.61
CA VAL A 14 -2.36 4.41 -11.35
C VAL A 14 -2.87 5.77 -10.93
N VAL A 15 -4.04 6.12 -11.46
CA VAL A 15 -4.77 7.34 -11.13
C VAL A 15 -6.04 6.90 -10.42
N PHE A 16 -6.32 7.55 -9.28
CA PHE A 16 -7.59 7.42 -8.60
C PHE A 16 -8.43 8.68 -8.85
N ASP A 17 -9.67 8.45 -9.24
CA ASP A 17 -10.61 9.50 -9.58
C ASP A 17 -11.31 10.08 -8.35
N HIS A 18 -11.75 11.32 -8.47
CA HIS A 18 -12.49 11.99 -7.41
C HIS A 18 -13.76 11.21 -7.04
N GLY A 19 -13.98 11.04 -5.73
CA GLY A 19 -15.14 10.36 -5.17
C GLY A 19 -14.95 8.85 -4.97
N GLU A 20 -13.90 8.24 -5.53
CA GLU A 20 -13.62 6.81 -5.35
C GLU A 20 -13.28 6.46 -3.89
N ASP A 21 -13.65 5.25 -3.49
CA ASP A 21 -13.05 4.62 -2.31
C ASP A 21 -11.66 4.10 -2.69
N PHE A 22 -10.64 4.68 -2.07
CA PHE A 22 -9.25 4.40 -2.39
C PHE A 22 -8.89 2.92 -2.22
N PHE A 23 -9.41 2.27 -1.16
CA PHE A 23 -9.10 0.87 -0.89
C PHE A 23 -9.80 -0.06 -1.87
N ALA A 24 -11.04 0.24 -2.23
CA ALA A 24 -11.79 -0.52 -3.23
C ALA A 24 -11.10 -0.43 -4.60
N ALA A 25 -10.78 0.78 -5.07
CA ALA A 25 -10.12 1.00 -6.36
C ALA A 25 -8.72 0.35 -6.41
N GLN A 26 -7.95 0.46 -5.33
CA GLN A 26 -6.65 -0.22 -5.25
C GLN A 26 -6.80 -1.75 -5.23
N SER A 27 -7.76 -2.28 -4.48
CA SER A 27 -8.03 -3.72 -4.42
C SER A 27 -8.46 -4.29 -5.76
N GLU A 28 -9.29 -3.56 -6.50
CA GLU A 28 -9.70 -3.91 -7.86
C GLU A 28 -8.50 -3.99 -8.80
N PHE A 29 -7.63 -2.96 -8.77
CA PHE A 29 -6.39 -2.99 -9.53
C PHE A 29 -5.53 -4.22 -9.21
N CYS A 30 -5.35 -4.53 -7.91
CA CYS A 30 -4.56 -5.68 -7.46
C CYS A 30 -5.14 -7.01 -7.98
N ARG A 31 -6.46 -7.21 -7.86
CA ARG A 31 -7.16 -8.43 -8.31
C ARG A 31 -7.05 -8.66 -9.82
N ALA A 32 -6.90 -7.61 -10.61
CA ALA A 32 -6.71 -7.71 -12.05
C ALA A 32 -5.30 -8.20 -12.47
N LYS A 33 -4.39 -8.45 -11.51
CA LYS A 33 -3.00 -8.84 -11.79
C LYS A 33 -2.79 -10.34 -11.59
N PRO A 34 -1.94 -10.97 -12.41
CA PRO A 34 -1.68 -12.40 -12.29
C PRO A 34 -0.95 -12.78 -11.00
N ASP A 35 -0.12 -11.89 -10.45
CA ASP A 35 0.54 -12.07 -9.16
C ASP A 35 0.47 -10.77 -8.33
N PRO A 36 -0.63 -10.57 -7.57
CA PRO A 36 -0.82 -9.35 -6.79
C PRO A 36 0.19 -9.20 -5.66
N ALA A 37 0.67 -10.30 -5.06
CA ALA A 37 1.55 -10.25 -3.89
C ALA A 37 2.89 -9.56 -4.16
N ARG A 38 3.30 -9.47 -5.43
CA ARG A 38 4.52 -8.77 -5.86
C ARG A 38 4.35 -7.26 -6.00
N ILE A 39 3.14 -6.72 -5.92
CA ILE A 39 2.89 -5.31 -6.21
C ILE A 39 2.85 -4.49 -4.94
N HIS A 40 3.74 -3.50 -4.87
CA HIS A 40 3.95 -2.65 -3.72
C HIS A 40 3.79 -1.16 -4.08
N PRO A 41 3.20 -0.33 -3.21
CA PRO A 41 3.12 1.09 -3.43
C PRO A 41 4.48 1.75 -3.31
N GLY A 42 4.92 2.33 -4.43
CA GLY A 42 6.04 3.24 -4.51
C GLY A 42 5.66 4.65 -4.04
N LEU A 43 6.64 5.39 -3.54
CA LEU A 43 6.41 6.77 -3.11
C LEU A 43 6.50 7.71 -4.32
N HIS A 44 5.40 8.37 -4.69
CA HIS A 44 5.44 9.47 -5.66
C HIS A 44 4.68 10.69 -5.12
N ARG A 45 5.43 11.72 -4.73
CA ARG A 45 5.08 13.15 -4.52
C ARG A 45 3.81 13.57 -3.73
N ARG A 46 2.99 12.69 -3.17
CA ARG A 46 2.00 12.98 -2.08
C ARG A 46 2.02 11.81 -1.09
N LEU A 47 1.95 12.11 0.22
CA LEU A 47 2.18 11.15 1.32
C LEU A 47 0.99 10.22 1.61
N LEU A 48 0.28 9.78 0.58
CA LEU A 48 -0.62 8.63 0.69
C LEU A 48 0.18 7.38 0.31
N ARG A 49 0.51 6.51 1.27
CA ARG A 49 0.92 5.14 0.92
C ARG A 49 -0.31 4.26 0.88
N GLY A 50 -0.47 3.52 -0.21
CA GLY A 50 -1.44 2.44 -0.27
C GLY A 50 -1.05 1.25 0.57
N HIS A 51 -1.87 0.20 0.51
CA HIS A 51 -1.50 -1.11 1.05
C HIS A 51 -0.82 -1.96 -0.02
N ASP A 52 0.01 -2.91 0.43
CA ASP A 52 0.54 -3.95 -0.44
C ASP A 52 -0.61 -4.85 -0.92
N CYS A 53 -0.59 -5.20 -2.21
CA CYS A 53 -1.62 -6.03 -2.85
C CYS A 53 -1.71 -7.47 -2.30
N GLU A 54 -0.76 -7.92 -1.47
CA GLU A 54 -0.81 -9.19 -0.74
C GLU A 54 -1.94 -9.22 0.32
N HIS A 55 -2.40 -8.06 0.79
CA HIS A 55 -3.41 -7.97 1.86
C HIS A 55 -4.75 -7.49 1.31
N LEU A 56 -5.44 -8.36 0.57
CA LEU A 56 -6.83 -8.17 0.15
C LEU A 56 -7.75 -8.77 1.22
N PRO A 57 -8.39 -7.98 2.11
CA PRO A 57 -9.32 -8.56 3.07
C PRO A 57 -10.68 -8.83 2.42
N GLU A 58 -11.21 -10.03 2.63
CA GLU A 58 -12.66 -10.23 2.79
C GLU A 58 -12.98 -9.81 4.24
N ALA A 59 -13.15 -8.51 4.47
CA ALA A 59 -13.60 -7.90 5.72
C ALA A 59 -12.66 -7.96 6.97
N HIS A 60 -12.56 -6.81 7.67
CA HIS A 60 -12.13 -6.64 9.08
C HIS A 60 -10.66 -6.80 9.51
N ARG A 61 -9.65 -6.86 8.63
CA ARG A 61 -8.25 -6.62 9.05
C ARG A 61 -7.69 -5.34 8.43
N PRO A 62 -7.15 -4.39 9.22
CA PRO A 62 -6.66 -3.14 8.69
C PRO A 62 -5.40 -3.41 7.87
N ALA A 63 -5.51 -3.18 6.57
CA ALA A 63 -4.37 -3.12 5.69
C ALA A 63 -3.40 -2.04 6.21
N ARG A 64 -2.11 -2.37 6.31
CA ARG A 64 -1.12 -1.43 6.86
C ARG A 64 -0.69 -0.42 5.81
N ALA A 65 -1.57 0.53 5.53
CA ALA A 65 -1.27 1.74 4.80
C ALA A 65 -0.91 2.85 5.80
N GLY A 66 0.25 3.48 5.63
CA GLY A 66 0.62 4.67 6.40
C GLY A 66 0.27 5.92 5.60
N VAL A 67 -0.46 6.86 6.19
CA VAL A 67 -0.74 8.16 5.54
C VAL A 67 -0.02 9.27 6.29
N ALA A 68 0.51 10.25 5.56
CA ALA A 68 0.70 11.59 6.09
C ALA A 68 -0.17 12.57 5.31
N VAL A 69 -1.11 13.24 6.00
CA VAL A 69 -1.96 14.28 5.41
C VAL A 69 -1.48 15.63 5.90
N GLY A 70 -1.25 16.56 4.96
CA GLY A 70 -0.99 17.97 5.27
C GLY A 70 -2.25 18.81 5.02
N LEU A 71 -2.64 19.63 6.00
CA LEU A 71 -3.71 20.62 5.80
C LEU A 71 -3.10 21.93 5.29
N THR A 72 -3.38 22.28 4.03
CA THR A 72 -2.86 23.52 3.42
C THR A 72 -3.28 24.78 4.20
N ALA A 73 -4.50 24.80 4.74
CA ALA A 73 -5.00 25.90 5.56
C ALA A 73 -4.25 26.09 6.91
N HIS A 74 -3.43 25.11 7.31
CA HIS A 74 -2.64 25.12 8.54
C HIS A 74 -1.14 24.95 8.25
N SER A 75 -0.63 25.63 7.21
CA SER A 75 0.79 25.59 6.83
C SER A 75 1.34 24.17 6.62
N ALA A 76 0.52 23.27 6.07
CA ALA A 76 0.86 21.86 5.89
C ALA A 76 1.20 21.10 7.19
N THR A 77 0.52 21.45 8.30
CA THR A 77 0.57 20.63 9.53
C THR A 77 0.25 19.17 9.17
N GLY A 78 1.20 18.28 9.46
CA GLY A 78 1.17 16.89 9.05
C GLY A 78 0.58 15.98 10.13
N HIS A 79 -0.39 15.16 9.77
CA HIS A 79 -0.90 14.08 10.62
C HIS A 79 -0.47 12.74 10.05
N THR A 80 0.12 11.87 10.88
CA THR A 80 0.55 10.53 10.47
C THR A 80 -0.18 9.45 11.24
N SER A 81 -0.83 8.52 10.54
CA SER A 81 -1.51 7.38 11.17
C SER A 81 -1.61 6.20 10.21
N HIS A 82 -2.20 5.12 10.69
CA HIS A 82 -2.73 4.08 9.81
C HIS A 82 -3.96 4.60 9.08
N LEU A 83 -3.96 4.46 7.75
CA LEU A 83 -5.10 4.77 6.92
C LEU A 83 -6.07 3.58 6.98
N LEU A 84 -7.24 3.79 7.58
CA LEU A 84 -8.26 2.74 7.74
C LEU A 84 -9.29 2.79 6.61
N THR A 85 -9.67 3.99 6.21
CA THR A 85 -10.58 4.28 5.10
C THR A 85 -10.13 5.59 4.45
N ALA A 86 -10.42 5.76 3.15
CA ALA A 86 -10.12 7.00 2.46
C ALA A 86 -11.03 7.17 1.24
N GLN A 87 -11.69 8.32 1.15
CA GLN A 87 -12.31 8.79 -0.08
C GLN A 87 -11.34 9.72 -0.80
N VAL A 88 -11.21 9.53 -2.10
CA VAL A 88 -10.36 10.34 -2.97
C VAL A 88 -11.02 11.70 -3.19
N GLN A 89 -10.42 12.77 -2.66
CA GLN A 89 -10.95 14.13 -2.81
C GLN A 89 -10.40 14.87 -4.04
N PHE A 90 -9.24 14.46 -4.56
CA PHE A 90 -8.64 14.99 -5.78
C PHE A 90 -7.84 13.88 -6.47
N LEU A 91 -7.46 14.12 -7.73
CA LEU A 91 -6.66 13.19 -8.53
C LEU A 91 -5.42 12.75 -7.74
N THR A 92 -5.41 11.46 -7.39
CA THR A 92 -4.31 10.86 -6.65
C THR A 92 -3.53 9.99 -7.61
N GLU A 93 -2.28 10.36 -7.85
CA GLU A 93 -1.35 9.60 -8.69
C GLU A 93 -0.50 8.72 -7.79
N MET A 94 -0.43 7.42 -8.08
CA MET A 94 0.42 6.48 -7.36
C MET A 94 1.23 5.64 -8.34
N LEU A 95 2.49 5.40 -7.98
CA LEU A 95 3.32 4.43 -8.65
C LEU A 95 3.23 3.11 -7.89
N LEU A 96 2.79 2.04 -8.54
CA LEU A 96 2.85 0.69 -8.02
C LEU A 96 3.99 -0.06 -8.71
N ILE A 97 4.85 -0.69 -7.92
CA ILE A 97 6.06 -1.35 -8.39
C ILE A 97 5.95 -2.83 -8.11
N GLU A 98 6.16 -3.65 -9.13
CA GLU A 98 6.27 -5.09 -8.99
C GLU A 98 7.69 -5.46 -8.54
N VAL A 99 7.79 -6.21 -7.44
CA VAL A 99 9.03 -6.85 -6.99
C VAL A 99 9.09 -8.23 -7.65
N ALA A 100 9.99 -8.39 -8.61
CA ALA A 100 10.17 -9.66 -9.31
C ALA A 100 10.83 -10.69 -8.38
N GLU A 101 11.88 -10.29 -7.65
CA GLU A 101 12.58 -11.15 -6.69
C GLU A 101 13.19 -10.34 -5.53
N PRO A 102 13.35 -10.98 -4.36
CA PRO A 102 12.78 -12.26 -3.96
C PRO A 102 11.29 -12.11 -3.59
N ALA A 103 10.62 -13.24 -3.38
CA ALA A 103 9.26 -13.24 -2.86
C ALA A 103 9.18 -12.44 -1.56
N ILE A 104 8.17 -11.58 -1.45
CA ILE A 104 7.85 -10.85 -0.23
C ILE A 104 6.54 -11.44 0.29
N THR A 105 6.55 -11.86 1.54
CA THR A 105 5.37 -12.43 2.19
C THR A 105 5.17 -11.82 3.57
N ARG A 106 3.94 -11.88 4.08
CA ARG A 106 3.61 -11.48 5.44
C ARG A 106 3.25 -12.69 6.29
N GLN A 107 4.12 -13.00 7.24
CA GLN A 107 3.90 -14.09 8.20
C GLN A 107 3.41 -13.53 9.53
N GLN A 108 2.34 -14.12 10.09
CA GLN A 108 1.87 -13.77 11.44
C GLN A 108 2.91 -14.21 12.47
N ASN A 109 3.14 -13.36 13.47
CA ASN A 109 4.00 -13.68 14.60
C ASN A 109 3.17 -13.76 15.89
N PRO A 110 2.96 -14.96 16.46
CA PRO A 110 2.12 -15.15 17.64
C PRO A 110 2.67 -14.44 18.88
N ASP A 111 3.99 -14.27 18.96
CA ASP A 111 4.64 -13.58 20.09
C ASP A 111 4.48 -12.05 20.01
N LEU A 112 3.91 -11.53 18.92
CA LEU A 112 3.71 -10.11 18.67
C LEU A 112 2.26 -9.81 18.30
N TYR A 113 1.30 -10.34 19.06
CA TYR A 113 -0.13 -10.09 18.84
C TYR A 113 -0.60 -10.47 17.43
N ASP A 114 -0.08 -11.58 16.89
CA ASP A 114 -0.36 -12.07 15.53
C ASP A 114 -0.09 -11.05 14.43
N MET A 115 0.79 -10.08 14.70
CA MET A 115 1.06 -9.01 13.78
C MET A 115 1.75 -9.57 12.52
N PRO A 116 1.18 -9.34 11.32
CA PRO A 116 1.78 -9.82 10.08
C PRO A 116 3.08 -9.04 9.82
N LEU A 117 4.21 -9.73 9.89
CA LEU A 117 5.53 -9.17 9.65
C LEU A 117 6.02 -9.52 8.25
N LEU A 118 6.62 -8.53 7.59
CA LEU A 118 7.23 -8.72 6.29
C LEU A 118 8.42 -9.69 6.39
N ARG A 119 8.46 -10.68 5.49
CA ARG A 119 9.54 -11.66 5.28
C ARG A 119 10.01 -11.57 3.84
N PHE A 120 11.23 -12.02 3.60
CA PHE A 120 11.84 -12.08 2.29
C PHE A 120 12.24 -13.53 1.99
N GLY A 121 11.94 -14.00 0.78
CA GLY A 121 12.15 -15.39 0.39
C GLY A 121 11.00 -16.32 0.77
N ALA A 122 11.23 -17.61 0.52
CA ALA A 122 10.49 -18.72 1.13
C ALA A 122 11.24 -19.21 2.37
#